data_AF-A0A9X6F5X4-F1
#
_entry.id   AF-A0A9X6F5X4-F1
#
_cell.length_a   1.000
_cell.length_b   1.000
_cell.length_c   1.000
_cell.angle_alpha   90.00
_cell.angle_beta   90.00
_cell.angle_gamma   90.00
#
_symmetry.space_group_name_H-M   'P 1'
#
loop_
_entity.id
_entity.type
_entity.pdbx_description
1 polymer ?
#
loop_
_entity_poly.entity_id
_entity_poly.type
_entity_poly.pdbx_seq_one_letter_code
_entity_poly.pdbx_strand_id
1 'polypeptide(L)'
;MDNVLNGKVTLLSLIPINKKAFNKYLKPHEKAYKRAGIGVNRFKYYKLYGKKHMLYSIEYLERTSIKELLERDRENQQRWMKTDE
;
A
#
# COMPACT_ATOMS: atom_id res chain seq x y z
N MET A 1 0.59 -7.24 -19.88
CA MET A 1 -0.23 -7.25 -18.64
C MET A 1 0.19 -6.13 -17.69
N ASP A 2 1.43 -5.64 -17.79
CA ASP A 2 2.04 -4.60 -16.95
C ASP A 2 1.45 -3.19 -17.09
N ASN A 3 0.85 -2.85 -18.24
CA ASN A 3 0.33 -1.49 -18.47
C ASN A 3 -0.81 -1.11 -17.51
N VAL A 4 -1.67 -2.06 -17.14
CA VAL A 4 -2.79 -1.81 -16.23
C VAL A 4 -2.29 -1.61 -14.80
N LEU A 5 -1.36 -2.44 -14.35
CA LEU A 5 -0.77 -2.32 -13.01
C LEU A 5 0.04 -1.02 -12.88
N ASN A 6 0.88 -0.70 -13.88
CA ASN A 6 1.64 0.54 -13.88
C ASN A 6 0.73 1.78 -13.92
N GLY A 7 -0.37 1.71 -14.68
CA GLY A 7 -1.41 2.75 -14.67
C GLY A 7 -2.04 2.93 -13.30
N LYS A 8 -2.39 1.84 -12.60
CA LYS A 8 -2.92 1.90 -11.22
C LYS A 8 -1.92 2.49 -10.22
N VAL A 9 -0.67 2.04 -10.27
CA VAL A 9 0.42 2.53 -9.41
C VAL A 9 0.61 4.03 -9.61
N THR A 10 0.64 4.49 -10.86
CA THR A 10 0.80 5.90 -11.21
C THR A 10 -0.40 6.73 -10.76
N LEU A 11 -1.62 6.26 -11.03
CA LEU A 11 -2.86 6.97 -10.71
C LEU A 11 -3.06 7.16 -9.19
N LEU A 12 -2.67 6.15 -8.42
CA LEU A 12 -2.74 6.19 -6.95
C LEU A 12 -1.49 6.83 -6.32
N SER A 13 -0.49 7.23 -7.11
CA SER A 13 0.80 7.73 -6.63
C SER A 13 1.46 6.78 -5.62
N LEU A 14 1.43 5.47 -5.89
CA LEU A 14 2.04 4.48 -5.01
C LEU A 14 3.56 4.50 -5.16
N ILE A 15 4.26 4.38 -4.03
CA ILE A 15 5.71 4.41 -3.97
C ILE A 15 6.22 2.97 -3.91
N PRO A 16 7.18 2.57 -4.76
CA PRO A 16 7.77 1.24 -4.65
C PRO A 16 8.54 1.09 -3.33
N ILE A 17 8.42 -0.08 -2.72
CA ILE A 17 9.10 -0.40 -1.46
C ILE A 17 10.58 -0.65 -1.75
N ASN A 18 11.41 0.31 -1.37
CA ASN A 18 12.85 0.15 -1.35
C ASN A 18 13.33 -0.47 -0.02
N LYS A 19 14.63 -0.79 0.06
CA LYS A 19 15.25 -1.38 1.28
C LYS A 19 15.02 -0.54 2.54
N LYS A 20 14.99 0.79 2.41
CA LYS A 20 14.75 1.72 3.53
C LYS A 20 13.29 1.62 4.01
N ALA A 21 12.33 1.66 3.09
CA ALA A 21 10.91 1.49 3.38
C ALA A 21 10.61 0.11 3.95
N PHE A 22 11.25 -0.94 3.43
CA PHE A 22 11.15 -2.29 3.97
C PHE A 22 11.58 -2.35 5.44
N ASN A 23 12.78 -1.84 5.75
CA ASN A 23 13.28 -1.83 7.13
C ASN A 23 12.43 -0.98 8.09
N LYS A 24 11.81 0.09 7.59
CA LYS A 24 11.00 1.00 8.40
C LYS A 24 9.58 0.47 8.63
N TYR A 25 8.93 -0.07 7.60
CA TYR A 25 7.49 -0.34 7.59
C TYR A 25 7.15 -1.84 7.62
N LEU A 26 8.01 -2.71 7.09
CA LEU A 26 7.73 -4.16 7.00
C LEU A 26 8.47 -4.95 8.06
N LYS A 27 9.76 -4.67 8.26
CA LYS A 27 10.62 -5.40 9.20
C LYS A 27 10.08 -5.44 10.64
N PRO A 28 9.53 -4.34 11.21
CA PRO A 28 8.97 -4.39 12.57
C PRO A 28 7.76 -5.34 12.70
N HIS A 29 7.02 -5.55 11.60
CA HIS A 29 5.80 -6.35 11.57
C HIS A 29 6.01 -7.75 10.98
N GLU A 30 7.22 -8.08 10.54
CA GLU A 30 7.54 -9.36 9.87
C GLU A 30 7.15 -10.58 10.71
N LYS A 31 7.39 -10.54 12.03
CA LYS A 31 7.01 -11.62 12.94
C LYS A 31 5.49 -11.79 13.03
N ALA A 32 4.74 -10.69 13.05
CA ALA A 32 3.28 -10.72 13.08
C ALA A 32 2.71 -11.25 11.76
N TYR A 33 3.25 -10.78 10.63
CA TYR A 33 2.88 -11.27 9.31
C TYR A 33 3.19 -12.76 9.13
N LYS A 34 4.37 -13.23 9.55
CA LYS A 34 4.73 -14.65 9.50
C LYS A 34 3.75 -15.53 10.28
N ARG A 35 3.31 -15.09 11.47
CA ARG A 35 2.29 -15.79 12.26
C ARG A 35 0.93 -15.86 11.56
N ALA A 36 0.58 -14.85 10.77
CA ALA A 36 -0.65 -14.81 9.99
C ALA A 36 -0.54 -15.53 8.62
N GLY A 37 0.58 -16.21 8.33
CA GLY A 37 0.83 -16.83 7.02
C GLY A 37 1.06 -15.80 5.89
N ILE A 38 1.38 -14.57 6.25
CA ILE A 38 1.55 -13.44 5.33
C ILE A 38 3.03 -13.28 5.01
N GLY A 39 3.41 -13.55 3.76
CA GLY A 39 4.75 -13.22 3.27
C GLY A 39 4.91 -11.72 3.06
N VAL A 40 5.75 -11.04 3.85
CA VAL A 40 6.04 -9.59 3.70
C VAL A 40 6.51 -9.20 2.30
N ASN A 41 7.14 -10.13 1.58
CA ASN A 41 7.66 -9.93 0.22
C ASN A 41 6.57 -9.72 -0.85
N ARG A 42 5.29 -10.00 -0.52
CA ARG A 42 4.16 -9.77 -1.43
C ARG A 42 3.79 -8.30 -1.56
N PHE A 43 4.14 -7.48 -0.57
CA PHE A 43 3.96 -6.05 -0.64
C PHE A 43 5.09 -5.44 -1.47
N LYS A 44 4.71 -4.72 -2.52
CA LYS A 44 5.66 -4.11 -3.47
C LYS A 44 5.56 -2.60 -3.50
N TYR A 45 4.40 -2.06 -3.12
CA TYR A 45 4.16 -0.63 -3.09
C TYR A 45 3.60 -0.19 -1.75
N TYR A 46 3.76 1.08 -1.44
CA TYR A 46 3.15 1.70 -0.27
C TYR A 46 2.71 3.12 -0.60
N LYS A 47 1.76 3.64 0.18
CA LYS A 47 1.36 5.05 0.14
C LYS A 47 1.35 5.61 1.55
N LEU A 48 1.72 6.88 1.66
CA LEU A 48 1.65 7.64 2.90
C LEU A 48 0.39 8.51 2.91
N TYR A 49 -0.33 8.45 4.00
CA TYR A 49 -1.51 9.26 4.29
C TYR A 49 -1.24 9.97 5.61
N GLY A 50 -0.67 11.19 5.51
CA GLY A 50 -0.12 11.89 6.67
C GLY A 50 0.98 11.08 7.35
N LYS A 51 0.80 10.77 8.64
CA LYS A 51 1.74 9.97 9.45
C LYS A 51 1.55 8.45 9.29
N LYS A 52 0.48 8.00 8.63
CA LYS A 52 0.17 6.57 8.44
C LYS A 52 0.66 6.08 7.08
N HIS A 53 1.04 4.81 7.01
CA HIS A 53 1.41 4.15 5.78
C HIS A 53 0.45 3.00 5.49
N MET A 54 0.20 2.75 4.21
CA MET A 54 -0.58 1.61 3.74
C MET A 54 0.24 0.82 2.72
N LEU A 55 0.25 -0.50 2.86
CA LEU A 55 1.00 -1.42 2.02
C LEU A 55 0.07 -2.03 0.96
N TYR A 56 0.58 -2.15 -0.26
CA TYR A 56 -0.14 -2.69 -1.41
C TYR A 56 0.65 -3.86 -2.02
N SER A 57 -0.02 -4.99 -2.19
CA SER A 57 0.50 -6.13 -2.94
C SER A 57 0.11 -6.02 -4.41
N ILE A 58 0.91 -6.65 -5.28
CA ILE A 58 0.59 -6.74 -6.71
C ILE A 58 -0.76 -7.42 -6.90
N GLU A 59 -0.97 -8.57 -6.26
CA GLU A 59 -2.23 -9.34 -6.34
C GLU A 59 -3.46 -8.50 -5.96
N TYR A 60 -3.35 -7.65 -4.93
CA TYR A 60 -4.43 -6.75 -4.54
C TYR A 60 -4.71 -5.70 -5.61
N LEU A 61 -3.66 -5.07 -6.13
CA LEU A 61 -3.79 -4.07 -7.19
C LEU A 61 -4.32 -4.67 -8.50
N GLU A 62 -3.99 -5.92 -8.82
CA GLU A 62 -4.50 -6.60 -10.00
C GLU A 62 -5.97 -6.98 -9.83
N ARG A 63 -6.33 -7.56 -8.68
CA ARG A 63 -7.69 -8.05 -8.39
C ARG A 63 -8.71 -6.94 -8.20
N THR A 64 -8.31 -5.81 -7.63
CA THR A 64 -9.23 -4.69 -7.35
C THR A 64 -9.38 -3.77 -8.56
N SER A 65 -10.62 -3.36 -8.85
CA SER A 65 -10.89 -2.43 -9.93
C SER A 65 -10.30 -1.03 -9.66
N ILE A 66 -10.02 -0.26 -10.72
CA ILE A 66 -9.48 1.11 -10.57
C ILE A 66 -10.43 1.99 -9.74
N LYS A 67 -11.75 1.86 -10.00
CA LYS A 67 -12.79 2.63 -9.31
C LYS A 67 -12.74 2.39 -7.80
N GLU A 68 -12.74 1.13 -7.36
CA GLU A 68 -12.67 0.79 -5.94
C GLU A 68 -11.36 1.25 -5.28
N LEU A 69 -10.24 1.16 -6.01
CA LEU A 69 -8.96 1.65 -5.50
C LEU A 69 -9.02 3.16 -5.25
N LEU A 70 -9.61 3.94 -6.16
CA LEU A 70 -9.77 5.39 -6.01
C LEU A 70 -10.73 5.77 -4.89
N GLU A 71 -11.84 5.04 -4.73
CA GLU A 71 -12.79 5.26 -3.64
C GLU A 71 -12.09 5.05 -2.29
N ARG A 72 -11.40 3.93 -2.11
CA ARG A 72 -10.62 3.65 -0.90
C ARG A 72 -9.51 4.66 -0.67
N ASP A 73 -8.84 5.12 -1.73
CA ASP A 73 -7.79 6.15 -1.63
C ASP A 73 -8.35 7.43 -1.02
N ARG A 74 -9.51 7.90 -1.52
CA ARG A 74 -10.20 9.08 -0.99
C ARG A 74 -10.66 8.90 0.44
N GLU A 75 -11.22 7.74 0.78
CA GLU A 75 -11.63 7.42 2.15
C GLU A 75 -10.44 7.44 3.11
N ASN A 76 -9.31 6.83 2.72
CA ASN A 76 -8.08 6.83 3.52
C ASN A 76 -7.48 8.22 3.67
N GLN A 77 -7.50 9.05 2.61
CA GLN A 77 -7.08 10.45 2.71
C GLN A 77 -7.95 11.21 3.72
N GLN A 78 -9.28 11.11 3.64
CA GLN A 78 -10.17 11.80 4.58
C GLN A 78 -9.98 11.31 6.01
N ARG A 79 -9.87 9.99 6.20
CA ARG A 79 -9.76 9.38 7.53
C ARG A 79 -8.44 9.73 8.23
N TRP A 80 -7.33 9.77 7.50
CA TRP A 80 -6.00 9.89 8.07
C TRP A 80 -5.37 11.27 7.90
N MET A 81 -5.95 12.17 7.11
CA MET A 81 -5.56 13.58 7.07
C MET A 81 -6.35 14.45 8.07
N LYS A 82 -7.51 13.98 8.57
CA LYS A 82 -8.30 14.69 9.60
C LYS A 82 -7.81 14.49 11.04
N THR A 83 -6.80 13.66 11.29
CA THR A 83 -6.33 13.34 12.65
C THR A 83 -5.17 14.23 13.14
N ASP A 84 -5.20 15.50 12.78
CA ASP A 84 -4.34 16.54 13.35
C ASP A 84 -5.31 17.62 13.91
N GLU A 85 -6.01 17.27 14.99
CA GLU A 85 -6.71 18.21 15.89
C GLU A 85 -6.03 18.12 17.26
#